data_AF-A0A7U9X108-F1
#
_entry.id   AF-A0A7U9X108-F1
#
_cell.length_a   1.000
_cell.length_b   1.000
_cell.length_c   1.000
_cell.angle_alpha   90.00
_cell.angle_beta   90.00
_cell.angle_gamma   90.00
#
_symmetry.space_group_name_H-M   'P 1'
#
loop_
_entity.id
_entity.type
_entity.pdbx_description
1 polymer ?
#
loop_
_entity_poly.entity_id
_entity_poly.type
_entity_poly.pdbx_seq_one_letter_code
_entity_poly.pdbx_strand_id
1 'polypeptide(L)'
;MGKLLVVSLDEAEKGIFDKILEIVNEADISIDRKLDESQSDIQIDGLSIMPGKHKVIKKGKETNLTNIEFRIFYVLALHQGITLSKEKIYNYVWNGEYLQDDSNITSHVRRL
;
A
#
# COMPACT_ATOMS: atom_id res chain seq x y z
N MET A 1 27.19 5.37 -21.39
CA MET A 1 25.76 5.49 -21.76
C MET A 1 24.99 4.49 -20.91
N GLY A 2 24.15 4.95 -20.00
CA GLY A 2 23.25 4.06 -19.25
C GLY A 2 22.04 3.68 -20.12
N LYS A 3 21.55 2.45 -19.97
CA LYS A 3 20.29 2.00 -20.58
C LYS A 3 19.28 1.81 -19.44
N LEU A 4 18.08 2.35 -19.59
CA LEU A 4 16.98 2.22 -18.64
C LEU A 4 15.88 1.37 -19.27
N LEU A 5 15.45 0.31 -18.59
CA LEU A 5 14.33 -0.53 -18.96
C LEU A 5 13.23 -0.36 -17.91
N VAL A 6 12.03 0.05 -18.35
CA VAL A 6 10.84 0.17 -17.50
C VAL A 6 9.80 -0.81 -18.04
N VAL A 7 9.26 -1.65 -17.16
CA VAL A 7 8.27 -2.67 -17.51
C VAL A 7 7.08 -2.51 -16.57
N SER A 8 5.86 -2.54 -17.12
CA SER A 8 4.61 -2.60 -16.38
C SER A 8 4.01 -3.98 -16.63
N LEU A 9 3.75 -4.73 -15.57
CA LEU A 9 3.20 -6.08 -15.63
C LEU A 9 1.98 -6.14 -14.72
N ASP A 10 0.95 -6.88 -15.12
CA ASP A 10 -0.21 -7.14 -14.27
C ASP A 10 -0.06 -8.42 -13.43
N GLU A 11 -1.04 -8.68 -12.55
CA GLU A 11 -1.07 -9.85 -11.66
C GLU A 11 -0.99 -11.19 -12.43
N ALA A 12 -1.56 -11.27 -13.64
CA ALA A 12 -1.52 -12.49 -14.45
C ALA A 12 -0.11 -12.76 -15.00
N GLU A 13 0.73 -11.73 -15.08
CA GLU A 13 2.08 -11.77 -15.63
C GLU A 13 3.17 -11.93 -14.56
N LYS A 14 2.79 -12.20 -13.29
CA LYS A 14 3.74 -12.39 -12.19
C LYS A 14 4.87 -13.37 -12.48
N GLY A 15 4.58 -14.46 -13.20
CA GLY A 15 5.61 -15.43 -13.60
C GLY A 15 6.64 -14.90 -14.59
N ILE A 16 6.33 -13.82 -15.33
CA ILE A 16 7.29 -13.11 -16.19
C ILE A 16 8.19 -12.23 -15.33
N PHE A 17 7.63 -11.54 -14.33
CA PHE A 17 8.40 -10.73 -13.37
C PHE A 17 9.46 -11.57 -12.64
N ASP A 18 9.07 -12.75 -12.13
CA ASP A 18 9.98 -13.64 -11.39
C ASP A 18 11.18 -14.07 -12.26
N LYS A 19 10.94 -14.39 -13.54
CA LYS A 19 12.00 -14.75 -14.49
C LYS A 19 12.93 -13.58 -14.83
N ILE A 20 12.37 -12.38 -15.00
CA ILE A 20 13.18 -11.18 -15.22
C ILE A 20 14.07 -10.94 -14.01
N LEU A 21 13.53 -11.08 -12.81
CA LEU A 21 14.27 -10.88 -11.57
C LEU A 21 15.42 -11.90 -11.40
N GLU A 22 15.19 -13.15 -11.77
CA GLU A 22 16.21 -14.20 -11.79
C GLU A 22 17.39 -13.80 -12.69
N ILE A 23 17.12 -13.40 -13.93
CA ILE A 23 18.16 -12.95 -14.88
C ILE A 23 18.91 -11.73 -14.36
N VAL A 24 18.20 -10.76 -13.77
CA VAL A 24 18.81 -9.53 -13.25
C VAL A 24 19.75 -9.83 -12.07
N ASN A 25 19.37 -10.74 -11.17
CA ASN A 25 20.20 -11.16 -10.04
C ASN A 25 21.45 -11.92 -10.49
N GLU A 26 21.33 -12.79 -11.51
CA GLU A 26 22.49 -13.51 -12.07
C GLU A 26 23.49 -12.57 -12.76
N ALA A 27 23.01 -11.46 -13.33
CA ALA A 27 23.83 -10.52 -14.08
C ALA A 27 24.58 -9.48 -13.20
N ASP A 28 24.54 -9.61 -11.86
CA ASP A 28 25.13 -8.66 -10.90
C ASP A 28 24.69 -7.20 -11.13
N ILE A 29 23.45 -7.03 -11.62
CA ILE A 29 22.86 -5.71 -11.87
C ILE A 29 22.29 -5.18 -10.56
N SER A 30 22.73 -3.99 -10.15
CA SER A 30 22.20 -3.33 -8.96
C SER A 30 20.72 -2.97 -9.15
N ILE A 31 19.84 -3.62 -8.38
CA ILE A 31 18.42 -3.28 -8.32
C ILE A 31 18.22 -2.16 -7.28
N ASP A 32 17.85 -0.97 -7.75
CA ASP A 32 17.71 0.22 -6.90
C ASP A 32 16.43 0.18 -6.04
N ARG A 33 15.36 -0.48 -6.52
CA ARG A 33 14.10 -0.60 -5.76
C ARG A 33 13.24 -1.77 -6.23
N LYS A 34 13.03 -2.74 -5.34
CA LYS A 34 11.99 -3.77 -5.49
C LYS A 34 10.72 -3.25 -4.81
N LEU A 35 9.70 -2.90 -5.60
CA LEU A 35 8.35 -2.65 -5.07
C LEU A 35 7.67 -4.00 -4.95
N ASP A 36 7.90 -4.71 -3.85
CA ASP A 36 7.15 -5.92 -3.54
C ASP A 36 5.68 -5.52 -3.29
N GLU A 37 4.79 -5.92 -4.20
CA GLU A 37 3.33 -5.81 -4.02
C GLU A 37 2.78 -6.80 -2.99
N SER A 38 3.63 -7.61 -2.33
CA SER A 38 3.18 -8.36 -1.18
C SER A 38 2.88 -7.39 -0.03
N GLN A 39 1.63 -6.93 0.05
CA GLN A 39 1.15 -6.17 1.18
C GLN A 39 1.18 -7.09 2.41
N SER A 40 2.31 -7.05 3.14
CA SER A 40 2.54 -7.83 4.34
C SER A 40 1.66 -7.30 5.47
N ASP A 41 1.18 -8.20 6.33
CA ASP A 41 0.44 -7.82 7.53
C ASP A 41 1.28 -6.88 8.42
N ILE A 42 0.67 -5.79 8.89
CA ILE A 42 1.32 -4.81 9.77
C ILE A 42 0.98 -5.15 11.23
N GLN A 43 1.98 -5.16 12.12
CA GLN A 43 1.81 -5.39 13.56
C GLN A 43 2.39 -4.22 14.36
N ILE A 44 1.56 -3.54 15.15
CA ILE A 44 1.94 -2.37 15.96
C ILE A 44 1.23 -2.44 17.32
N ASP A 45 1.94 -2.70 18.43
CA ASP A 45 1.39 -2.62 19.80
C ASP A 45 -0.01 -3.25 20.01
N GLY A 46 -0.17 -4.48 19.52
CA GLY A 46 -1.45 -5.21 19.60
C GLY A 46 -2.49 -4.79 18.56
N LEU A 47 -2.11 -3.97 17.59
CA LEU A 47 -2.83 -3.73 16.34
C LEU A 47 -2.28 -4.67 15.26
N SER A 48 -3.16 -5.43 14.61
CA SER A 48 -2.85 -6.24 13.44
C SER A 48 -3.65 -5.73 12.26
N ILE A 49 -2.99 -5.38 11.17
CA ILE A 49 -3.63 -4.93 9.93
C ILE A 49 -3.32 -5.96 8.85
N MET A 50 -4.37 -6.54 8.28
CA MET A 50 -4.27 -7.57 7.25
C MET A 50 -4.83 -6.99 5.94
N PRO A 51 -4.00 -6.34 5.10
CA PRO A 51 -4.43 -5.72 3.85
C PRO A 51 -5.10 -6.70 2.89
N GLY A 52 -4.54 -7.91 2.71
CA GLY A 52 -5.14 -8.93 1.86
C GLY A 52 -6.52 -9.43 2.34
N LYS A 53 -6.89 -9.19 3.60
CA LYS A 53 -8.20 -9.54 4.16
C LYS A 53 -9.09 -8.33 4.42
N HIS A 54 -8.59 -7.11 4.19
CA HIS A 54 -9.26 -5.85 4.55
C HIS A 54 -9.69 -5.78 6.03
N LYS A 55 -8.85 -6.32 6.93
CA LYS A 55 -9.18 -6.50 8.35
C LYS A 55 -8.21 -5.80 9.29
N VAL A 56 -8.75 -5.25 10.37
CA VAL A 56 -7.97 -4.67 11.49
C VAL A 56 -8.39 -5.33 12.79
N ILE A 57 -7.41 -5.83 13.55
CA ILE A 57 -7.61 -6.39 14.89
C ILE A 57 -6.88 -5.48 15.88
N LYS A 58 -7.59 -4.99 16.90
CA LYS A 58 -7.00 -4.21 17.99
C LYS A 58 -7.19 -4.97 19.29
N LYS A 59 -6.09 -5.31 19.97
CA LYS A 59 -6.07 -6.06 21.23
C LYS A 59 -6.92 -7.34 21.17
N GLY A 60 -6.79 -8.08 20.07
CA GLY A 60 -7.52 -9.34 19.85
C GLY A 60 -8.98 -9.19 19.39
N LYS A 61 -9.50 -7.96 19.22
CA LYS A 61 -10.86 -7.72 18.73
C LYS A 61 -10.86 -7.12 17.32
N GLU A 62 -11.63 -7.70 16.41
CA GLU A 62 -11.82 -7.17 15.05
C GLU A 62 -12.56 -5.82 15.11
N THR A 63 -12.08 -4.86 14.32
CA THR A 63 -12.65 -3.51 14.20
C THR A 63 -13.43 -3.43 12.90
N ASN A 64 -14.70 -3.03 12.97
CA ASN A 64 -15.51 -2.82 11.78
C ASN A 64 -15.19 -1.46 11.16
N LEU A 65 -14.47 -1.47 10.04
CA LEU A 65 -14.18 -0.30 9.22
C LEU A 65 -14.89 -0.43 7.88
N THR A 66 -15.36 0.69 7.34
CA THR A 66 -15.78 0.73 5.93
C THR A 66 -14.56 0.60 5.01
N ASN A 67 -14.78 0.35 3.72
CA ASN A 67 -13.68 0.21 2.76
C ASN A 67 -12.76 1.43 2.73
N ILE A 68 -13.34 2.63 2.76
CA ILE A 68 -12.61 3.91 2.76
C ILE A 68 -11.82 4.08 4.06
N GLU A 69 -12.42 3.78 5.20
CA GLU A 69 -11.76 3.92 6.51
C GLU A 69 -10.60 2.96 6.68
N PHE A 70 -10.75 1.73 6.22
CA PHE A 70 -9.64 0.79 6.21
C PHE A 70 -8.48 1.32 5.35
N ARG A 71 -8.76 1.84 4.15
CA ARG A 71 -7.71 2.38 3.27
C ARG A 71 -7.01 3.58 3.92
N ILE A 72 -7.77 4.51 4.51
CA ILE A 72 -7.20 5.64 5.26
C ILE A 72 -6.32 5.13 6.41
N PHE A 73 -6.84 4.20 7.21
CA PHE A 73 -6.13 3.64 8.35
C PHE A 73 -4.84 2.93 7.93
N TYR A 74 -4.89 2.15 6.86
CA TYR A 74 -3.76 1.43 6.30
C TYR A 74 -2.67 2.38 5.80
N VAL A 75 -3.04 3.45 5.09
CA VAL A 75 -2.09 4.50 4.64
C VAL A 75 -1.42 5.18 5.83
N LEU A 76 -2.17 5.50 6.88
CA LEU A 76 -1.61 6.09 8.09
C LEU A 76 -0.66 5.12 8.81
N ALA A 77 -0.98 3.83 8.84
CA ALA A 77 -0.12 2.81 9.45
C ALA A 77 1.17 2.57 8.63
N LEU A 78 1.08 2.55 7.30
CA LEU A 78 2.25 2.47 6.41
C LEU A 78 3.21 3.65 6.57
N HIS A 79 2.67 4.82 6.89
CA HIS A 79 3.44 6.05 7.10
C HIS A 79 3.50 6.45 8.57
N GLN A 80 3.57 5.47 9.47
CA GLN A 80 3.65 5.72 10.91
C GLN A 80 4.82 6.66 11.25
N GLY A 81 4.55 7.66 12.09
CA GLY A 81 5.54 8.66 12.49
C GLY A 81 5.77 9.79 11.48
N ILE A 82 5.10 9.77 10.33
CA ILE A 82 5.18 10.82 9.30
C ILE A 82 3.87 11.61 9.27
N THR A 83 3.95 12.94 9.30
CA THR A 83 2.79 13.80 9.08
C THR A 83 2.43 13.82 7.59
N LEU A 84 1.27 13.26 7.23
CA LEU A 84 0.74 13.32 5.86
C LEU A 84 -0.20 14.53 5.70
N SER A 85 -0.11 15.21 4.55
CA SER A 85 -1.09 16.21 4.15
C SER A 85 -2.40 15.55 3.71
N LYS A 86 -3.52 16.28 3.79
CA LYS A 86 -4.83 15.82 3.31
C LYS A 86 -4.77 15.36 1.85
N GLU A 87 -4.07 16.10 1.00
CA GLU A 87 -3.86 15.77 -0.42
C GLU A 87 -3.12 14.45 -0.61
N LYS A 88 -2.07 14.19 0.17
CA LYS A 88 -1.36 12.90 0.11
C LYS A 88 -2.26 11.75 0.51
N ILE A 89 -3.00 11.88 1.61
CA ILE A 89 -3.97 10.85 2.05
C ILE A 89 -5.00 10.59 0.95
N TYR A 90 -5.53 11.65 0.34
CA TYR A 90 -6.48 11.53 -0.77
C TYR A 90 -5.88 10.73 -1.93
N ASN A 91 -4.68 11.11 -2.40
CA ASN A 91 -4.01 10.44 -3.52
C ASN A 91 -3.75 8.95 -3.24
N TYR A 92 -3.29 8.61 -2.03
CA TYR A 92 -3.08 7.21 -1.66
C TYR A 92 -4.39 6.40 -1.57
N VAL A 93 -5.47 7.02 -1.08
CA VAL A 93 -6.76 6.33 -0.89
C VAL A 93 -7.58 6.29 -2.17
N TRP A 94 -7.32 7.12 -3.18
CA TRP A 94 -8.08 7.11 -4.43
C TRP A 94 -7.23 6.82 -5.69
N ASN A 95 -5.94 6.51 -5.53
CA ASN A 95 -5.02 6.21 -6.63
C ASN A 95 -5.01 7.25 -7.76
N GLY A 96 -5.19 8.53 -7.42
CA GLY A 96 -5.24 9.63 -8.38
C GLY A 96 -6.55 9.80 -9.14
N GLU A 97 -7.57 8.95 -8.93
CA GLU A 97 -8.92 9.23 -9.42
C GLU A 97 -9.60 10.22 -8.48
N TYR A 98 -9.49 11.51 -8.81
CA TYR A 98 -10.26 12.55 -8.13
C TYR A 98 -11.74 12.40 -8.48
N LEU A 99 -12.42 11.48 -7.80
CA LEU A 99 -13.86 11.41 -7.80
C LEU A 99 -14.35 12.56 -6.92
N GLN A 100 -15.03 13.53 -7.53
CA GLN A 100 -15.63 14.72 -6.90
C GLN A 100 -16.65 14.40 -5.79
N ASP A 101 -16.70 13.17 -5.30
CA ASP A 101 -17.50 12.80 -4.14
C ASP A 101 -16.64 13.00 -2.89
N ASP A 102 -16.81 14.18 -2.29
CA ASP A 102 -16.23 14.65 -1.04
C ASP A 102 -16.67 13.76 0.15
N SER A 103 -16.21 12.52 0.13
CA SER A 103 -16.17 11.68 1.32
C SER A 103 -15.20 12.38 2.27
N ASN A 104 -15.75 13.19 3.16
CA ASN A 104 -15.02 14.10 4.04
C ASN A 104 -13.92 13.31 4.79
N ILE A 105 -12.69 13.31 4.26
CA ILE A 105 -11.54 12.60 4.83
C ILE A 105 -11.38 12.97 6.30
N THR A 106 -11.62 14.24 6.65
CA THR A 106 -11.56 14.72 8.03
C THR A 106 -12.59 14.02 8.93
N SER A 107 -13.79 13.73 8.42
CA SER A 107 -14.82 12.97 9.14
C SER A 107 -14.39 11.51 9.37
N HIS A 108 -13.87 10.85 8.33
CA HIS A 108 -13.38 9.48 8.45
C HIS A 108 -12.20 9.40 9.42
N VAL A 109 -11.21 10.29 9.28
CA VAL A 109 -10.03 10.34 10.16
C VAL A 109 -10.45 10.61 11.61
N ARG A 110 -11.45 11.46 11.86
CA ARG A 110 -11.94 11.73 13.22
C ARG A 110 -12.59 10.51 13.89
N ARG A 111 -13.11 9.56 13.11
CA ARG A 111 -13.79 8.37 13.60
C ARG A 111 -12.83 7.21 13.91
N LEU A 112 -11.66 7.21 13.28
CA LEU A 112 -10.57 6.23 13.48
C LEU A 112 -9.86 6.46 14.83
#